data_AF-A0A1F8LLV4-F1
#
_entry.id   AF-A0A1F8LLV4-F1
#
_cell.length_a   1.000
_cell.length_b   1.000
_cell.length_c   1.000
_cell.angle_alpha   90.00
_cell.angle_beta   90.00
_cell.angle_gamma   90.00
#
_symmetry.space_group_name_H-M   'P 1'
#
loop_
_entity.id
_entity.type
_entity.pdbx_description
1 polymer ?
#
loop_
_entity_poly.entity_id
_entity_poly.type
_entity_poly.pdbx_seq_one_letter_code
_entity_poly.pdbx_strand_id
1 'polypeptide(L)'
;MICTECHDDTLHGTEGLATTRYDNPNAIKCEDCHEEIWTDTADNPQHAQHLSDIQCQVCHSVSYKNCYECHVSVDEAGLPCRTSEPSVMDFEIGYNPIRSSERPYKYVVLRHVPTCTGTCDYYGSNLMSFFNALPTWKYATPHNIQLNTPQNESCEACHYNTEIFLSEDDVRVDELEANKDVIIKDTSFP
;
A
#
# COMPACT_ATOMS: atom_id res chain seq x y z
N MET A 1 -9.38 -13.77 11.05
CA MET A 1 -10.42 -13.00 10.34
C MET A 1 -10.79 -13.77 9.08
N ILE A 2 -12.06 -14.11 8.90
CA ILE A 2 -12.56 -14.69 7.63
C ILE A 2 -13.15 -13.57 6.77
N CYS A 3 -13.13 -13.72 5.46
CA CYS A 3 -13.52 -12.66 4.52
C CYS A 3 -14.92 -12.08 4.84
N THR A 4 -15.84 -12.95 5.27
CA THR A 4 -17.24 -12.61 5.53
C THR A 4 -17.49 -11.84 6.83
N GLU A 5 -16.47 -11.65 7.67
CA GLU A 5 -16.57 -10.79 8.85
C GLU A 5 -16.55 -9.30 8.48
N CYS A 6 -15.98 -8.95 7.32
CA CYS A 6 -15.89 -7.58 6.83
C CYS A 6 -16.56 -7.36 5.48
N HIS A 7 -16.85 -8.43 4.74
CA HIS A 7 -17.49 -8.36 3.43
C HIS A 7 -18.72 -9.27 3.37
N ASP A 8 -19.89 -8.69 3.17
CA ASP A 8 -21.14 -9.41 2.92
C ASP A 8 -21.28 -9.80 1.43
N ASP A 9 -22.43 -9.52 0.81
CA ASP A 9 -22.71 -9.71 -0.62
C ASP A 9 -21.77 -8.91 -1.55
N THR A 10 -21.03 -7.93 -1.01
CA THR A 10 -20.06 -7.08 -1.73
C THR A 10 -18.90 -7.83 -2.39
N LEU A 11 -18.62 -9.09 -2.00
CA LEU A 11 -17.56 -9.91 -2.61
C LEU A 11 -17.81 -10.24 -4.08
N HIS A 12 -19.06 -10.19 -4.55
CA HIS A 12 -19.42 -10.45 -5.95
C HIS A 12 -19.29 -9.21 -6.86
N GLY A 13 -18.85 -8.09 -6.30
CA GLY A 13 -18.84 -6.79 -6.99
C GLY A 13 -20.18 -6.08 -6.86
N THR A 14 -20.14 -4.77 -7.06
CA THR A 14 -21.31 -3.89 -7.00
C THR A 14 -21.82 -3.60 -8.41
N GLU A 15 -23.10 -3.27 -8.54
CA GLU A 15 -23.61 -2.77 -9.81
C GLU A 15 -23.00 -1.38 -10.09
N GLY A 16 -22.22 -1.29 -11.17
CA GLY A 16 -21.58 -0.05 -11.60
C GLY A 16 -20.11 -0.24 -11.96
N LEU A 17 -19.60 0.63 -12.84
CA LEU A 17 -18.18 0.64 -13.19
C LEU A 17 -17.45 1.58 -12.25
N ALA A 18 -16.69 1.02 -11.30
CA ALA A 18 -15.66 1.78 -10.60
C ALA A 18 -14.46 1.99 -11.55
N THR A 19 -13.87 3.18 -11.55
CA THR A 19 -12.71 3.48 -12.42
C THR A 19 -11.49 2.69 -11.97
N THR A 20 -11.30 2.59 -10.65
CA THR A 20 -10.28 1.78 -10.02
C THR A 20 -10.89 0.94 -8.90
N ARG A 21 -10.15 -0.07 -8.43
CA ARG A 21 -10.55 -0.86 -7.26
C ARG A 21 -10.75 -0.02 -5.99
N TYR A 22 -10.13 1.17 -5.94
CA TYR A 22 -10.24 2.07 -4.79
C TYR A 22 -11.56 2.82 -4.80
N ASP A 23 -12.19 3.00 -5.96
CA ASP A 23 -13.43 3.78 -6.11
C ASP A 23 -14.69 2.92 -5.90
N ASN A 24 -14.55 1.75 -5.26
CA ASN A 24 -15.69 0.91 -4.93
C ASN A 24 -16.53 1.60 -3.85
N PRO A 25 -17.79 2.00 -4.13
CA PRO A 25 -18.64 2.68 -3.15
C PRO A 25 -18.96 1.82 -1.94
N ASN A 26 -18.86 0.49 -2.07
CA ASN A 26 -19.11 -0.46 -0.99
C ASN A 26 -17.78 -0.99 -0.40
N ALA A 27 -16.68 -0.26 -0.56
CA ALA A 27 -15.45 -0.59 0.15
C ALA A 27 -15.67 -0.44 1.66
N ILE A 28 -15.37 -1.51 2.41
CA ILE A 28 -15.45 -1.51 3.87
C ILE A 28 -14.48 -0.48 4.45
N LYS A 29 -14.96 0.31 5.42
CA LYS A 29 -14.14 1.25 6.18
C LYS A 29 -13.99 0.75 7.61
N CYS A 30 -12.87 1.09 8.23
CA CYS A 30 -12.63 0.73 9.63
C CYS A 30 -13.69 1.38 10.52
N GLU A 31 -14.03 2.62 10.19
CA GLU A 31 -14.98 3.49 10.86
C GLU A 31 -16.43 3.00 10.76
N ASP A 32 -16.76 2.10 9.83
CA ASP A 32 -18.10 1.50 9.75
C ASP A 32 -18.36 0.51 10.90
N CYS A 33 -17.30 0.03 11.55
CA CYS A 33 -17.37 -0.89 12.70
C CYS A 33 -16.76 -0.31 13.98
N HIS A 34 -15.91 0.72 13.85
CA HIS A 34 -15.19 1.38 14.94
C HIS A 34 -15.57 2.85 15.01
N GLU A 35 -16.86 3.15 15.16
CA GLU A 35 -17.38 4.52 15.19
C GLU A 35 -16.85 5.31 16.41
N GLU A 36 -16.59 4.61 17.51
CA GLU A 36 -16.18 5.17 18.80
C GLU A 36 -14.82 5.85 18.78
N ILE A 37 -13.96 5.56 17.79
CA ILE A 37 -12.60 6.12 17.69
C ILE A 37 -12.59 7.65 17.57
N TRP A 38 -13.70 8.24 17.11
CA TRP A 38 -13.87 9.69 16.97
C TRP A 38 -14.38 10.36 18.23
N THR A 39 -14.98 9.60 19.15
CA THR A 39 -15.72 10.16 20.30
C THR A 39 -15.16 9.74 21.65
N ASP A 40 -14.51 8.58 21.73
CA ASP A 40 -13.99 8.00 22.96
C ASP A 40 -12.47 7.76 22.85
N THR A 41 -11.72 8.86 22.97
CA THR A 41 -10.26 8.86 22.90
C THR A 41 -9.61 9.00 24.28
N ALA A 42 -10.39 8.91 25.36
CA ALA A 42 -9.90 9.13 26.72
C ALA A 42 -8.93 8.01 27.15
N ASP A 43 -9.28 6.76 26.82
CA ASP A 43 -8.48 5.58 27.16
C ASP A 43 -7.37 5.29 26.11
N ASN A 44 -7.47 5.88 24.92
CA ASN A 44 -6.50 5.77 23.84
C ASN A 44 -6.32 7.13 23.13
N PRO A 45 -5.49 8.03 23.69
CA PRO A 45 -5.28 9.36 23.11
C PRO A 45 -4.56 9.33 21.74
N GLN A 46 -3.94 8.22 21.36
CA GLN A 46 -3.17 8.09 20.13
C GLN A 46 -4.07 8.24 18.90
N HIS A 47 -5.31 7.74 18.92
CA HIS A 47 -6.24 7.95 17.81
C HIS A 47 -6.51 9.45 17.58
N ALA A 48 -6.77 10.23 18.63
CA ALA A 48 -6.99 11.67 18.52
C ALA A 48 -5.80 12.43 17.93
N GLN A 49 -4.58 11.94 18.20
CA GLN A 49 -3.33 12.57 17.75
C GLN A 49 -3.00 12.28 16.28
N HIS A 50 -3.51 11.18 15.72
CA HIS A 50 -3.03 10.69 14.43
C HIS A 50 -4.10 10.51 13.34
N LEU A 51 -5.39 10.38 13.70
CA LEU A 51 -6.49 10.06 12.78
C LEU A 51 -6.60 10.99 11.56
N SER A 52 -6.13 12.24 11.65
CA SER A 52 -6.17 13.18 10.53
C SER A 52 -5.13 12.90 9.44
N ASP A 53 -4.00 12.30 9.81
CA ASP A 53 -2.80 12.29 8.97
C ASP A 53 -2.32 10.89 8.58
N ILE A 54 -2.59 9.87 9.39
CA ILE A 54 -2.15 8.50 9.12
C ILE A 54 -3.33 7.57 8.85
N GLN A 55 -3.17 6.69 7.87
CA GLN A 55 -4.12 5.61 7.60
C GLN A 55 -4.13 4.60 8.77
N CYS A 56 -5.29 4.04 9.14
CA CYS A 56 -5.43 3.05 10.21
C CYS A 56 -4.44 1.88 10.10
N GLN A 57 -4.20 1.40 8.88
CA GLN A 57 -3.27 0.32 8.57
C GLN A 57 -1.80 0.66 8.92
N VAL A 58 -1.43 1.93 9.05
CA VAL A 58 -0.09 2.31 9.54
C VAL A 58 0.17 1.77 10.94
N CYS A 59 -0.83 1.80 11.83
CA CYS A 59 -0.72 1.23 13.16
C CYS A 59 -1.22 -0.21 13.24
N HIS A 60 -2.15 -0.62 12.37
CA HIS A 60 -2.86 -1.90 12.52
C HIS A 60 -2.50 -2.99 11.51
N SER A 61 -1.62 -2.72 10.53
CA SER A 61 -1.10 -3.77 9.64
C SER A 61 0.23 -4.31 10.17
N VAL A 62 0.54 -5.54 9.78
CA VAL A 62 1.88 -6.12 9.94
C VAL A 62 2.56 -6.24 8.57
N SER A 63 3.76 -6.80 8.51
CA SER A 63 4.43 -7.05 7.23
C SER A 63 3.57 -7.86 6.27
N TYR A 64 3.66 -7.51 4.99
CA TYR A 64 2.94 -8.16 3.91
C TYR A 64 3.84 -8.37 2.71
N LYS A 65 3.34 -9.13 1.74
CA LYS A 65 4.11 -9.53 0.58
C LYS A 65 4.30 -8.35 -0.39
N ASN A 66 5.55 -8.08 -0.73
CA ASN A 66 6.01 -7.18 -1.77
C ASN A 66 6.64 -8.01 -2.90
N CYS A 67 6.41 -7.62 -4.15
CA CYS A 67 6.78 -8.42 -5.31
C CYS A 67 7.63 -7.59 -6.27
N TYR A 68 8.61 -8.21 -6.93
CA TYR A 68 9.58 -7.52 -7.79
C TYR A 68 9.74 -8.21 -9.15
N GLU A 69 10.06 -7.41 -10.16
CA GLU A 69 10.53 -7.82 -11.50
C GLU A 69 9.78 -8.95 -12.22
N CYS A 70 8.47 -8.80 -12.39
CA CYS A 70 7.71 -9.66 -13.28
C CYS A 70 8.06 -9.36 -14.75
N HIS A 71 8.63 -10.35 -15.44
CA HIS A 71 8.80 -10.33 -16.89
C HIS A 71 7.85 -11.35 -17.52
N VAL A 72 7.12 -10.94 -18.57
CA VAL A 72 6.20 -11.82 -19.30
C VAL A 72 6.83 -12.27 -20.61
N SER A 73 6.67 -13.56 -20.93
CA SER A 73 7.20 -14.17 -22.15
C SER A 73 6.32 -15.35 -22.58
N VAL A 74 6.81 -16.15 -23.54
CA VAL A 74 6.26 -17.48 -23.84
C VAL A 74 7.34 -18.54 -23.64
N ASP A 75 6.94 -19.75 -23.27
CA ASP A 75 7.84 -20.90 -23.18
C ASP A 75 8.15 -21.51 -24.56
N GLU A 76 8.93 -22.59 -24.58
CA GLU A 76 9.32 -23.30 -25.82
C GLU A 76 8.12 -23.85 -26.61
N ALA A 77 6.97 -24.08 -25.95
CA ALA A 77 5.74 -24.53 -26.57
C ALA A 77 4.85 -23.37 -27.05
N GLY A 78 5.29 -22.13 -26.87
CA GLY A 78 4.53 -20.92 -27.19
C GLY A 78 3.42 -20.58 -26.19
N LEU A 79 3.44 -21.18 -24.99
CA LEU A 79 2.47 -20.89 -23.94
C LEU A 79 2.92 -19.69 -23.09
N PRO A 80 2.01 -18.79 -22.67
CA PRO A 80 2.37 -17.67 -21.82
C PRO A 80 3.04 -18.11 -20.52
N CYS A 81 4.20 -17.53 -20.21
CA CYS A 81 4.89 -17.74 -18.95
C CYS A 81 5.41 -16.41 -18.37
N ARG A 82 5.88 -16.47 -17.13
CA ARG A 82 6.47 -15.31 -16.44
C ARG A 82 7.64 -15.72 -15.59
N THR A 83 8.59 -14.82 -15.43
CA THR A 83 9.62 -14.87 -14.40
C THR A 83 9.40 -13.73 -13.42
N SER A 84 9.81 -13.91 -12.17
CA SER A 84 9.79 -12.85 -11.16
C SER A 84 10.94 -13.03 -10.19
N GLU A 85 11.44 -11.93 -9.65
CA GLU A 85 12.29 -12.01 -8.46
C GLU A 85 11.51 -12.56 -7.25
N PRO A 86 12.23 -13.09 -6.23
CA PRO A 86 11.59 -13.52 -5.01
C PRO A 86 10.83 -12.37 -4.35
N SER A 87 9.54 -12.58 -4.14
CA SER A 87 8.74 -11.70 -3.30
C SER A 87 9.22 -11.74 -1.84
N VAL A 88 9.23 -10.59 -1.16
CA VAL A 88 9.70 -10.42 0.23
C VAL A 88 8.55 -10.02 1.15
N MET A 89 8.69 -10.28 2.45
CA MET A 89 7.76 -9.76 3.45
C MET A 89 8.33 -8.43 3.95
N ASP A 90 7.56 -7.37 3.82
CA ASP A 90 8.01 -6.02 4.20
C ASP A 90 6.85 -5.14 4.68
N PHE A 91 7.19 -3.99 5.26
CA PHE A 91 6.24 -2.98 5.71
C PHE A 91 6.82 -1.59 5.49
N GLU A 92 6.16 -0.80 4.64
CA GLU A 92 6.63 0.54 4.29
C GLU A 92 5.52 1.58 4.42
N ILE A 93 5.86 2.70 5.06
CA ILE A 93 5.03 3.90 5.18
C ILE A 93 5.56 4.94 4.19
N GLY A 94 4.69 5.48 3.36
CA GLY A 94 5.04 6.58 2.47
C GLY A 94 3.93 7.61 2.33
N TYR A 95 4.14 8.59 1.46
CA TYR A 95 3.10 9.56 1.14
C TYR A 95 1.99 8.90 0.32
N ASN A 96 0.76 9.35 0.56
CA ASN A 96 -0.41 8.85 -0.14
C ASN A 96 -0.43 9.26 -1.62
N PRO A 97 -0.27 8.34 -2.59
CA PRO A 97 -0.27 8.66 -4.02
C PRO A 97 -1.66 9.00 -4.58
N ILE A 98 -2.73 8.73 -3.81
CA ILE A 98 -4.12 8.90 -4.24
C ILE A 98 -4.93 9.73 -3.23
N ARG A 99 -4.26 10.69 -2.59
CA ARG A 99 -4.86 11.54 -1.55
C ARG A 99 -6.08 12.29 -2.11
N SER A 100 -7.20 12.18 -1.41
CA SER A 100 -8.47 12.81 -1.77
C SER A 100 -9.30 13.11 -0.52
N SER A 101 -10.47 13.72 -0.67
CA SER A 101 -11.39 13.93 0.47
C SER A 101 -11.86 12.62 1.10
N GLU A 102 -11.90 11.52 0.33
CA GLU A 102 -12.27 10.19 0.82
C GLU A 102 -11.09 9.41 1.40
N ARG A 103 -9.86 9.77 1.01
CA ARG A 103 -8.60 9.20 1.51
C ARG A 103 -7.70 10.34 1.96
N PRO A 104 -8.05 11.02 3.07
CA PRO A 104 -7.43 12.28 3.46
C PRO A 104 -6.02 12.11 4.05
N TYR A 105 -5.65 10.87 4.41
CA TYR A 105 -4.39 10.52 5.03
C TYR A 105 -3.19 11.02 4.23
N LYS A 106 -2.25 11.64 4.93
CA LYS A 106 -0.94 12.05 4.41
C LYS A 106 -0.01 10.84 4.29
N TYR A 107 0.02 9.99 5.33
CA TYR A 107 0.86 8.81 5.42
C TYR A 107 0.02 7.54 5.32
N VAL A 108 0.46 6.62 4.47
CA VAL A 108 -0.23 5.36 4.15
C VAL A 108 0.77 4.23 4.10
N VAL A 109 0.27 3.00 4.21
CA VAL A 109 1.07 1.82 3.92
C VAL A 109 1.16 1.60 2.41
N LEU A 110 2.37 1.28 1.92
CA LEU A 110 2.66 1.09 0.50
C LEU A 110 3.08 -0.35 0.20
N ARG A 111 2.74 -0.83 -0.99
CA ARG A 111 3.16 -2.15 -1.48
C ARG A 111 3.87 -2.00 -2.81
N HIS A 112 5.05 -2.58 -2.92
CA HIS A 112 5.73 -2.72 -4.19
C HIS A 112 5.00 -3.72 -5.09
N VAL A 113 4.65 -3.28 -6.30
CA VAL A 113 4.08 -4.14 -7.36
C VAL A 113 5.20 -4.66 -8.26
N PRO A 114 5.09 -5.86 -8.85
CA PRO A 114 6.22 -6.48 -9.55
C PRO A 114 6.45 -5.90 -10.95
N THR A 115 5.93 -4.73 -11.27
CA THR A 115 6.07 -4.14 -12.59
C THR A 115 7.43 -3.44 -12.71
N CYS A 116 8.21 -3.78 -13.73
CA CYS A 116 9.49 -3.15 -14.05
C CYS A 116 9.48 -2.64 -15.51
N THR A 117 10.45 -1.82 -15.89
CA THR A 117 10.53 -1.22 -17.23
C THR A 117 10.53 -2.26 -18.36
N GLY A 118 11.16 -3.41 -18.11
CA GLY A 118 11.28 -4.52 -19.06
C GLY A 118 10.15 -5.54 -19.02
N THR A 119 9.08 -5.34 -18.23
CA THR A 119 8.02 -6.36 -18.04
C THR A 119 7.50 -6.93 -19.37
N CYS A 120 7.39 -6.10 -20.41
CA CYS A 120 6.84 -6.47 -21.72
C CYS A 120 7.88 -6.63 -22.84
N ASP A 121 9.18 -6.64 -22.56
CA ASP A 121 10.24 -6.59 -23.59
C ASP A 121 10.19 -7.74 -24.60
N TYR A 122 9.71 -8.92 -24.17
CA TYR A 122 9.51 -10.06 -25.06
C TYR A 122 8.56 -9.74 -26.23
N TYR A 123 7.51 -8.94 -25.97
CA TYR A 123 6.45 -8.66 -26.94
C TYR A 123 6.76 -7.46 -27.85
N GLY A 124 7.80 -6.69 -27.53
CA GLY A 124 8.23 -5.56 -28.33
C GLY A 124 9.02 -4.54 -27.54
N SER A 125 9.69 -3.65 -28.26
CA SER A 125 10.49 -2.59 -27.64
C SER A 125 9.63 -1.43 -27.16
N ASN A 126 9.96 -0.87 -25.99
CA ASN A 126 9.37 0.35 -25.45
C ASN A 126 7.83 0.29 -25.26
N LEU A 127 7.30 -0.89 -24.93
CA LEU A 127 5.87 -1.08 -24.66
C LEU A 127 5.42 -0.45 -23.33
N MET A 128 6.37 -0.04 -22.49
CA MET A 128 6.15 0.66 -21.22
C MET A 128 6.72 2.09 -21.24
N SER A 129 6.50 2.79 -22.36
CA SER A 129 7.03 4.15 -22.61
C SER A 129 6.66 5.22 -21.58
N PHE A 130 5.62 4.98 -20.76
CA PHE A 130 5.18 5.86 -19.68
C PHE A 130 5.36 5.22 -18.28
N PHE A 131 6.40 4.40 -18.09
CA PHE A 131 6.65 3.70 -16.83
C PHE A 131 6.58 4.61 -15.60
N ASN A 132 7.21 5.79 -15.68
CA ASN A 132 7.24 6.76 -14.58
C ASN A 132 5.92 7.51 -14.34
N ALA A 133 4.85 7.22 -15.10
CA ALA A 133 3.57 7.91 -14.91
C ALA A 133 2.86 7.52 -13.61
N LEU A 134 3.21 6.36 -13.02
CA LEU A 134 2.64 5.90 -11.76
C LEU A 134 3.72 5.20 -10.91
N PRO A 135 3.70 5.31 -9.57
CA PRO A 135 4.70 4.70 -8.70
C PRO A 135 4.65 3.17 -8.73
N THR A 136 5.77 2.48 -8.52
CA THR A 136 5.78 1.03 -8.28
C THR A 136 5.40 0.69 -6.83
N TRP A 137 5.63 1.61 -5.89
CA TRP A 137 5.08 1.58 -4.54
C TRP A 137 3.65 2.14 -4.53
N LYS A 138 2.66 1.25 -4.51
CA LYS A 138 1.23 1.60 -4.59
C LYS A 138 0.59 1.69 -3.21
N TYR A 139 -0.44 2.54 -3.09
CA TYR A 139 -1.37 2.53 -1.95
C TYR A 139 -1.83 1.10 -1.64
N ALA A 140 -1.64 0.66 -0.40
CA ALA A 140 -1.95 -0.71 0.00
C ALA A 140 -3.23 -0.81 0.84
N THR A 141 -3.91 -1.95 0.67
CA THR A 141 -5.06 -2.36 1.48
C THR A 141 -4.79 -3.77 2.04
N PRO A 142 -3.84 -3.94 2.99
CA PRO A 142 -3.51 -5.23 3.56
C PRO A 142 -4.68 -5.84 4.32
N HIS A 143 -4.84 -7.17 4.22
CA HIS A 143 -5.87 -7.94 4.94
C HIS A 143 -5.23 -8.74 6.08
N ASN A 144 -4.51 -8.04 6.95
CA ASN A 144 -3.73 -8.60 8.05
C ASN A 144 -3.85 -7.75 9.34
N ILE A 145 -5.00 -7.09 9.49
CA ILE A 145 -5.29 -6.15 10.57
C ILE A 145 -5.15 -6.83 11.92
N GLN A 146 -4.43 -6.21 12.85
CA GLN A 146 -4.20 -6.68 14.21
C GLN A 146 -4.33 -5.54 15.22
N LEU A 147 -4.81 -5.87 16.42
CA LEU A 147 -4.92 -4.93 17.53
C LEU A 147 -3.52 -4.53 18.03
N ASN A 148 -2.64 -5.51 18.19
CA ASN A 148 -1.25 -5.30 18.62
C ASN A 148 -0.34 -5.57 17.43
N THR A 149 0.48 -4.59 17.07
CA THR A 149 1.46 -4.65 15.98
C THR A 149 2.81 -4.12 16.49
N PRO A 150 3.90 -4.34 15.76
CA PRO A 150 5.17 -3.69 16.08
C PRO A 150 5.03 -2.16 16.13
N GLN A 151 4.27 -1.54 15.20
CA GLN A 151 4.16 -0.09 15.06
C GLN A 151 3.43 0.57 16.24
N ASN A 152 2.50 -0.13 16.89
CA ASN A 152 1.71 0.40 17.99
C ASN A 152 2.16 -0.09 19.37
N GLU A 153 3.31 -0.77 19.45
CA GLU A 153 3.89 -1.27 20.71
C GLU A 153 4.40 -0.13 21.60
N SER A 154 5.01 0.90 21.01
CA SER A 154 5.49 2.09 21.71
C SER A 154 5.54 3.31 20.79
N CYS A 155 5.80 4.50 21.35
CA CYS A 155 5.99 5.70 20.53
C CYS A 155 7.22 5.51 19.62
N GLU A 156 8.31 5.01 20.16
CA GLU A 156 9.59 4.81 19.48
C GLU A 156 9.57 3.73 18.39
N ALA A 157 8.52 2.88 18.37
CA ALA A 157 8.36 1.89 17.32
C ALA A 157 7.99 2.51 15.97
N CYS A 158 7.42 3.73 15.99
CA CYS A 158 7.08 4.51 14.81
C CYS A 158 7.89 5.81 14.75
N HIS A 159 7.96 6.54 15.86
CA HIS A 159 8.80 7.72 16.03
C HIS A 159 10.25 7.30 16.21
N TYR A 160 11.20 7.94 15.54
CA TYR A 160 12.64 7.56 15.56
C TYR A 160 12.98 6.18 14.93
N ASN A 161 12.01 5.50 14.31
CA ASN A 161 12.23 4.28 13.55
C ASN A 161 12.15 4.58 12.05
N THR A 162 13.29 4.89 11.43
CA THR A 162 13.33 5.25 10.01
C THR A 162 13.14 4.05 9.08
N GLU A 163 13.36 2.83 9.56
CA GLU A 163 13.35 1.59 8.77
C GLU A 163 11.95 1.16 8.30
N ILE A 164 10.90 1.84 8.75
CA ILE A 164 9.51 1.56 8.34
C ILE A 164 8.95 2.64 7.40
N PHE A 165 9.79 3.61 7.00
CA PHE A 165 9.42 4.68 6.10
C PHE A 165 10.17 4.54 4.78
N LEU A 166 9.43 4.58 3.68
CA LEU A 166 9.98 4.42 2.35
C LEU A 166 10.95 5.57 2.05
N SER A 167 12.24 5.26 1.97
CA SER A 167 13.32 6.18 1.63
C SER A 167 13.78 6.00 0.18
N GLU A 168 14.72 6.84 -0.27
CA GLU A 168 15.35 6.65 -1.59
C GLU A 168 16.21 5.37 -1.63
N ASP A 169 16.77 4.94 -0.50
CA ASP A 169 17.63 3.75 -0.42
C ASP A 169 16.83 2.43 -0.56
N ASP A 170 15.52 2.48 -0.29
CA ASP A 170 14.60 1.34 -0.41
C ASP A 170 14.03 1.16 -1.83
N VAL A 171 14.28 2.14 -2.71
CA VAL A 171 13.74 2.18 -4.07
C VAL A 171 14.83 1.86 -5.09
N ARG A 172 14.52 0.97 -6.04
CA ARG A 172 15.45 0.64 -7.13
C ARG A 172 15.76 1.89 -7.94
N VAL A 173 17.02 2.01 -8.37
CA VAL A 173 17.52 3.20 -9.09
C VAL A 173 16.68 3.55 -10.33
N ASP A 174 16.21 2.54 -11.07
CA ASP A 174 15.38 2.71 -12.27
C ASP A 174 13.92 3.06 -11.98
N GLU A 175 13.49 2.98 -10.71
CA GLU A 175 12.14 3.30 -10.25
C GLU A 175 12.08 4.58 -9.42
N LEU A 176 13.22 5.20 -9.08
CA LEU A 176 13.28 6.42 -8.26
C LEU A 176 12.39 7.54 -8.81
N GLU A 177 12.43 7.78 -10.12
CA GLU A 177 11.62 8.84 -10.74
C GLU A 177 10.12 8.55 -10.63
N ALA A 178 9.72 7.28 -10.74
CA ALA A 178 8.32 6.87 -10.60
C ALA A 178 7.81 7.04 -9.15
N ASN A 179 8.69 6.88 -8.16
CA ASN A 179 8.34 6.86 -6.73
C ASN A 179 8.68 8.15 -5.96
N LYS A 180 9.27 9.17 -6.61
CA LYS A 180 9.71 10.42 -5.97
C LYS A 180 8.65 11.15 -5.13
N ASP A 181 7.37 10.92 -5.42
CA ASP A 181 6.22 11.57 -4.77
C ASP A 181 5.64 10.71 -3.62
N VAL A 182 6.09 9.46 -3.47
CA VAL A 182 5.68 8.57 -2.36
C VAL A 182 6.78 8.34 -1.33
N ILE A 183 8.03 8.68 -1.66
CA ILE A 183 9.19 8.63 -0.75
C ILE A 183 9.10 9.72 0.32
N ILE A 184 9.43 9.35 1.57
CA ILE A 184 9.51 10.27 2.71
C ILE A 184 10.86 10.98 2.70
N LYS A 185 10.84 12.30 2.45
CA LYS A 185 12.04 13.15 2.37
C LYS A 185 12.46 13.74 3.70
N ASP A 186 11.53 13.78 4.65
CA ASP A 186 11.74 14.29 5.99
C ASP A 186 11.37 13.21 6.98
N THR A 187 12.37 12.44 7.39
CA THR A 187 12.28 11.48 8.49
C THR A 187 12.57 12.15 9.83
N SER A 188 12.82 13.47 9.86
CA SER A 188 13.22 14.16 11.07
C SER A 188 12.06 14.39 12.05
N PHE A 189 10.81 14.10 11.69
CA PHE A 189 9.64 14.09 12.60
C PHE A 189 8.53 13.13 12.08
N PRO A 190 7.69 12.57 12.97
CA PRO A 190 7.27 13.15 14.25
C PRO A 190 8.00 12.62 15.49
#